data_AF-A0A523E591-F1
#
_entry.id   AF-A0A523E591-F1
#
_cell.length_a   1.000
_cell.length_b   1.000
_cell.length_c   1.000
_cell.angle_alpha   90.00
_cell.angle_beta   90.00
_cell.angle_gamma   90.00
#
_symmetry.space_group_name_H-M   'P 1'
#
loop_
_entity.id
_entity.type
_entity.pdbx_description
1 polymer ?
#
loop_
_entity_poly.entity_id
_entity_poly.type
_entity_poly.pdbx_seq_one_letter_code
_entity_poly.pdbx_strand_id
1 'polypeptide(L)'
;MTKWAPFRKCGRSRFDGACVTSVENRTIAKLIAHLAEMSSRKTALKLGYKSLYEYCITGLNLSEGAVPARIHVANVSRRFPELLIALAESRISLTVAALLAPHLSEDNADKLISDCAGKKRRETE
;
A
#
# COMPACT_ATOMS: atom_id res chain seq x y z
N MET A 1 -12.25 -12.49 7.35
CA MET A 1 -12.73 -11.72 6.19
C MET A 1 -12.75 -10.25 6.58
N THR A 2 -11.64 -9.52 6.43
CA THR A 2 -11.59 -8.07 6.68
C THR A 2 -12.14 -7.35 5.45
N LYS A 3 -13.32 -6.77 5.63
CA LYS A 3 -14.13 -6.06 4.63
C LYS A 3 -13.51 -4.67 4.44
N TRP A 4 -12.58 -4.54 3.50
CA TRP A 4 -11.99 -3.25 3.14
C TRP A 4 -13.10 -2.31 2.64
N ALA A 5 -13.24 -1.16 3.31
CA ALA A 5 -14.31 -0.20 3.07
C ALA A 5 -14.29 0.36 1.62
N PRO A 6 -15.45 0.76 1.07
CA PRO A 6 -15.53 1.30 -0.28
C PRO A 6 -14.83 2.67 -0.34
N PHE A 7 -13.71 2.75 -1.07
CA PHE A 7 -12.96 3.99 -1.31
C PHE A 7 -13.89 5.08 -1.90
N ARG A 8 -14.03 6.21 -1.20
CA ARG A 8 -14.89 7.36 -1.57
C ARG A 8 -14.62 7.80 -3.01
N LYS A 9 -15.62 7.91 -3.89
CA LYS A 9 -15.42 8.41 -5.27
C LYS A 9 -15.05 9.90 -5.24
N CYS A 10 -13.94 10.27 -5.89
CA CYS A 10 -13.57 11.68 -6.08
C CYS A 10 -14.55 12.29 -7.10
N GLY A 11 -15.30 13.30 -6.69
CA GLY A 11 -16.22 14.03 -7.56
C GLY A 11 -15.71 15.45 -7.82
N ARG A 12 -14.98 15.66 -8.93
CA ARG A 12 -14.94 16.88 -9.77
C ARG A 12 -13.80 16.80 -10.80
N SER A 13 -14.03 17.45 -11.94
CA SER A 13 -13.14 17.75 -13.08
C SER A 13 -12.13 16.68 -13.53
N ARG A 14 -12.30 16.17 -14.75
CA ARG A 14 -11.40 15.18 -15.40
C ARG A 14 -9.96 15.67 -15.69
N PHE A 15 -9.63 16.92 -15.33
CA PHE A 15 -8.35 17.57 -15.65
C PHE A 15 -7.63 18.18 -14.43
N ASP A 16 -7.99 17.80 -13.19
CA ASP A 16 -7.18 18.14 -12.01
C ASP A 16 -6.07 17.11 -11.83
N GLY A 17 -4.81 17.55 -11.81
CA GLY A 17 -3.64 16.66 -11.60
C GLY A 17 -3.72 15.84 -10.31
N ALA A 18 -4.32 16.39 -9.25
CA ALA A 18 -4.54 15.69 -7.98
C ALA A 18 -5.49 14.48 -8.10
N CYS A 19 -6.45 14.52 -9.03
CA CYS A 19 -7.37 13.42 -9.30
C CYS A 19 -6.62 12.23 -9.92
N VAL A 20 -5.69 12.50 -10.84
CA VAL A 20 -4.85 11.47 -11.48
C VAL A 20 -4.02 10.73 -10.43
N THR A 21 -3.30 11.46 -9.58
CA THR A 21 -2.51 10.85 -8.50
C THR A 21 -3.37 10.05 -7.53
N SER A 22 -4.59 10.50 -7.21
CA SER A 22 -5.51 9.73 -6.35
C SER A 22 -5.97 8.43 -7.00
N VAL A 23 -6.23 8.41 -8.30
CA VAL A 23 -6.60 7.18 -9.02
C VAL A 23 -5.42 6.20 -9.04
N GLU A 24 -4.20 6.68 -9.29
CA GLU A 24 -2.99 5.85 -9.23
C GLU A 24 -2.79 5.25 -7.84
N ASN A 25 -2.82 6.07 -6.80
CA ASN A 25 -2.61 5.63 -5.42
C ASN A 25 -3.67 4.64 -4.94
N ARG A 26 -4.94 4.80 -5.35
CA ARG A 26 -5.99 3.80 -5.10
C ARG A 26 -5.69 2.47 -5.79
N THR A 27 -5.15 2.52 -6.99
CA THR A 27 -4.78 1.31 -7.75
C THR A 27 -3.61 0.60 -7.07
N ILE A 28 -2.61 1.36 -6.62
CA ILE A 28 -1.49 0.83 -5.82
C ILE A 28 -2.00 0.23 -4.50
N ALA A 29 -2.90 0.91 -3.78
CA ALA A 29 -3.46 0.40 -2.53
C ALA A 29 -4.22 -0.92 -2.73
N LYS A 30 -5.00 -1.05 -3.82
CA LYS A 30 -5.65 -2.32 -4.20
C LYS A 30 -4.64 -3.42 -4.51
N LEU A 31 -3.58 -3.11 -5.24
CA LEU A 31 -2.50 -4.06 -5.52
C LEU A 31 -1.87 -4.56 -4.23
N ILE A 32 -1.55 -3.66 -3.30
CA ILE A 32 -0.95 -4.02 -2.01
C ILE A 32 -1.92 -4.85 -1.16
N ALA A 33 -3.21 -4.52 -1.14
CA ALA A 33 -4.23 -5.33 -0.48
C ALA A 33 -4.31 -6.76 -1.07
N HIS A 34 -4.21 -6.88 -2.40
CA HIS A 34 -4.13 -8.19 -3.06
C HIS A 34 -2.88 -8.96 -2.62
N LEU A 35 -1.72 -8.32 -2.60
CA LEU A 35 -0.47 -8.96 -2.14
C LEU A 35 -0.55 -9.38 -0.66
N ALA A 36 -1.20 -8.59 0.19
CA ALA A 36 -1.43 -8.89 1.59
C ALA A 36 -2.25 -10.18 1.76
N GLU A 37 -3.31 -10.33 0.97
CA GLU A 37 -4.14 -11.53 0.95
C GLU A 37 -3.38 -12.76 0.42
N MET A 38 -2.60 -12.60 -0.64
CA MET A 38 -1.77 -13.69 -1.18
C MET A 38 -0.69 -14.15 -0.20
N SER A 39 -0.05 -13.21 0.47
CA SER A 39 0.92 -13.47 1.55
C SER A 39 0.26 -14.27 2.67
N SER A 40 -0.93 -13.84 3.12
CA SER A 40 -1.66 -14.50 4.20
C SER A 40 -2.09 -15.93 3.87
N ARG A 41 -2.52 -16.18 2.64
CA ARG A 41 -3.04 -17.50 2.21
C ARG A 41 -1.95 -18.41 1.64
N LYS A 42 -0.71 -17.93 1.58
CA LYS A 42 0.41 -18.56 0.86
C LYS A 42 0.02 -18.95 -0.58
N THR A 43 -0.84 -18.15 -1.22
CA THR A 43 -1.42 -18.46 -2.53
C THR A 43 -0.37 -18.54 -3.63
N ALA A 44 0.69 -17.71 -3.55
CA ALA A 44 1.80 -17.78 -4.50
C ALA A 44 2.41 -19.19 -4.57
N LEU A 45 2.57 -19.86 -3.43
CA LEU A 45 3.07 -21.24 -3.38
C LEU A 45 2.08 -22.23 -3.99
N LYS A 46 0.78 -22.02 -3.75
CA LYS A 46 -0.29 -22.87 -4.34
C LYS A 46 -0.39 -22.75 -5.85
N LEU A 47 0.03 -21.60 -6.40
CA LEU A 47 0.08 -21.34 -7.84
C LEU A 47 1.39 -21.83 -8.48
N GLY A 48 2.32 -22.40 -7.71
CA GLY A 48 3.57 -22.96 -8.23
C GLY A 48 4.77 -22.01 -8.24
N TYR A 49 4.64 -20.79 -7.71
CA TYR A 49 5.76 -19.87 -7.54
C TYR A 49 6.58 -20.24 -6.30
N LYS A 50 7.90 -20.03 -6.32
CA LYS A 50 8.81 -20.32 -5.18
C LYS A 50 8.64 -19.30 -4.05
N SER A 51 8.14 -18.10 -4.36
CA SER A 51 7.88 -17.06 -3.35
C SER A 51 6.87 -16.02 -3.85
N LEU A 52 6.37 -15.18 -2.92
CA LEU A 52 5.58 -14.01 -3.29
C LEU A 52 6.39 -13.01 -4.12
N TYR A 53 7.70 -12.92 -3.89
CA TYR A 53 8.60 -12.09 -4.68
C TYR A 53 8.63 -12.53 -6.15
N GLU A 54 8.81 -13.83 -6.38
CA GLU A 54 8.80 -14.38 -7.75
C GLU A 54 7.46 -14.17 -8.44
N TYR A 55 6.34 -14.33 -7.72
CA TYR A 55 5.02 -13.99 -8.25
C TYR A 55 4.91 -12.52 -8.67
N CYS A 56 5.42 -11.59 -7.86
CA CYS A 56 5.41 -10.16 -8.21
C CYS A 56 6.21 -9.85 -9.49
N ILE A 57 7.36 -10.49 -9.69
CA ILE A 57 8.21 -10.27 -10.88
C ILE A 57 7.63 -10.98 -12.11
N THR A 58 7.34 -12.27 -12.00
CA THR A 58 6.99 -13.12 -13.14
C THR A 58 5.50 -13.14 -13.45
N GLY A 59 4.64 -13.07 -12.43
CA GLY A 59 3.19 -13.10 -12.58
C GLY A 59 2.56 -11.71 -12.77
N LEU A 60 3.15 -10.68 -12.17
CA LEU A 60 2.63 -9.30 -12.23
C LEU A 60 3.52 -8.33 -13.01
N ASN A 61 4.65 -8.79 -13.55
CA ASN A 61 5.61 -7.99 -14.32
C ASN A 61 6.07 -6.70 -13.59
N LEU A 62 6.17 -6.75 -12.26
CA LEU A 62 6.71 -5.63 -11.49
C LEU A 62 8.23 -5.57 -11.65
N SER A 63 8.79 -4.35 -11.59
CA SER A 63 10.24 -4.19 -11.55
C SER A 63 10.81 -4.66 -10.20
N GLU A 64 12.02 -5.22 -10.23
CA GLU A 64 12.67 -5.75 -9.02
C GLU A 64 12.77 -4.73 -7.90
N GLY A 65 13.16 -3.49 -8.20
CA GLY A 65 13.23 -2.42 -7.19
C GLY A 65 11.88 -2.01 -6.61
N ALA A 66 10.77 -2.31 -7.28
CA ALA A 66 9.42 -1.95 -6.85
C ALA A 66 8.81 -2.97 -5.88
N VAL A 67 9.29 -4.22 -5.90
CA VAL A 67 8.68 -5.34 -5.16
C VAL A 67 8.91 -5.28 -3.65
N PRO A 68 10.12 -5.01 -3.13
CA PRO A 68 10.38 -5.05 -1.68
C PRO A 68 9.47 -4.11 -0.88
N ALA A 69 9.32 -2.86 -1.33
CA ALA A 69 8.47 -1.88 -0.66
C ALA A 69 7.00 -2.32 -0.66
N ARG A 70 6.50 -2.86 -1.78
CA ARG A 70 5.10 -3.32 -1.89
C ARG A 70 4.83 -4.53 -1.00
N ILE A 71 5.74 -5.51 -0.96
CA ILE A 71 5.61 -6.68 -0.08
C ILE A 71 5.69 -6.26 1.38
N HIS A 72 6.61 -5.34 1.73
CA HIS A 72 6.75 -4.85 3.09
C HIS A 72 5.47 -4.16 3.58
N VAL A 73 4.96 -3.20 2.81
CA VAL A 73 3.70 -2.50 3.13
C VAL A 73 2.51 -3.47 3.12
N ALA A 74 2.47 -4.45 2.22
CA ALA A 74 1.42 -5.47 2.21
C ALA A 74 1.41 -6.34 3.47
N ASN A 75 2.58 -6.69 4.01
CA ASN A 75 2.66 -7.47 5.23
C ASN A 75 2.24 -6.66 6.46
N VAL A 76 2.66 -5.40 6.55
CA VAL A 76 2.33 -4.51 7.68
C VAL A 76 0.88 -4.06 7.66
N SER A 77 0.30 -3.81 6.46
CA SER A 77 -1.09 -3.40 6.32
C SER A 77 -2.12 -4.45 6.74
N ARG A 78 -1.70 -5.71 6.93
CA ARG A 78 -2.52 -6.75 7.53
C ARG A 78 -2.83 -6.47 9.01
N ARG A 79 -1.89 -5.84 9.71
CA ARG A 79 -2.04 -5.42 11.11
C ARG A 79 -2.57 -3.98 11.22
N PHE A 80 -2.14 -3.12 10.30
CA PHE A 80 -2.49 -1.70 10.29
C PHE A 80 -3.20 -1.32 8.97
N PRO A 81 -4.51 -1.61 8.83
CA PRO A 81 -5.26 -1.31 7.61
C PRO A 81 -5.33 0.19 7.29
N GLU A 82 -5.14 1.06 8.29
CA GLU A 82 -5.12 2.52 8.16
C GLU A 82 -4.02 3.00 7.19
N LEU A 83 -2.92 2.24 7.10
CA LEU A 83 -1.82 2.52 6.17
C LEU A 83 -2.28 2.47 4.70
N LEU A 84 -3.15 1.51 4.37
CA LEU A 84 -3.71 1.37 3.02
C LEU A 84 -4.76 2.43 2.71
N ILE A 85 -5.53 2.85 3.72
CA ILE A 85 -6.50 3.93 3.60
C ILE A 85 -5.76 5.24 3.31
N ALA A 86 -4.73 5.55 4.10
CA ALA A 86 -3.93 6.75 3.92
C ALA A 86 -3.24 6.80 2.55
N LEU A 87 -2.76 5.65 2.07
CA LEU A 87 -2.21 5.53 0.72
C LEU A 87 -3.29 5.82 -0.34
N ALA A 88 -4.46 5.19 -0.26
CA ALA A 88 -5.53 5.37 -1.24
C ALA A 88 -6.12 6.79 -1.26
N GLU A 89 -6.09 7.49 -0.14
CA GLU A 89 -6.50 8.89 -0.01
C GLU A 89 -5.41 9.86 -0.47
N SER A 90 -4.26 9.37 -0.94
CA SER A 90 -3.08 10.18 -1.29
C SER A 90 -2.55 11.02 -0.11
N ARG A 91 -2.84 10.64 1.13
CA ARG A 91 -2.30 11.32 2.32
C ARG A 91 -0.82 11.02 2.50
N ILE A 92 -0.41 9.80 2.17
CA ILE A 92 0.99 9.36 2.20
C ILE A 92 1.35 8.70 0.87
N SER A 93 2.63 8.75 0.51
CA SER A 93 3.16 8.00 -0.64
C SER A 93 3.52 6.56 -0.25
N LEU A 94 3.66 5.68 -1.25
CA LEU A 94 4.12 4.29 -1.02
C LEU A 94 5.47 4.24 -0.30
N THR A 95 6.37 5.18 -0.62
CA THR A 95 7.69 5.26 0.00
C THR A 95 7.59 5.64 1.47
N VAL A 96 6.76 6.64 1.80
CA VAL A 96 6.50 7.03 3.20
C VAL A 96 5.83 5.88 3.95
N ALA A 97 4.87 5.18 3.32
CA ALA A 97 4.26 4.01 3.94
C ALA A 97 5.28 2.91 4.25
N ALA A 98 6.25 2.67 3.38
CA ALA A 98 7.33 1.71 3.60
C ALA A 98 8.32 2.14 4.70
N LEU A 99 8.56 3.45 4.86
CA LEU A 99 9.39 3.99 5.95
C LEU A 99 8.67 3.95 7.30
N LEU A 100 7.35 4.18 7.32
CA LEU A 100 6.54 4.12 8.53
C LEU A 100 6.32 2.69 9.01
N ALA A 101 6.19 1.75 8.08
CA ALA A 101 5.89 0.35 8.36
C ALA A 101 6.65 -0.29 9.55
N PRO A 102 7.97 -0.12 9.73
CA PRO A 102 8.69 -0.64 10.90
C PRO A 102 8.41 0.08 12.23
N HIS A 103 7.90 1.31 12.19
CA HIS A 103 7.64 2.15 13.38
C HIS A 103 6.20 2.12 13.85
N LEU A 104 5.30 1.45 13.11
CA LEU A 104 3.88 1.34 13.49
C LEU A 104 3.67 0.37 14.65
N SER A 105 2.98 0.86 15.68
CA SER A 105 2.42 0.12 16.80
C SER A 105 0.92 0.41 16.90
N GLU A 106 0.18 -0.42 17.64
CA GLU A 106 -1.27 -0.26 17.82
C GLU A 106 -1.64 1.07 18.48
N ASP A 107 -0.75 1.61 19.33
CA ASP A 107 -0.97 2.88 20.02
C ASP A 107 -0.60 4.13 19.20
N ASN A 108 0.26 3.97 18.17
CA ASN A 108 0.85 5.11 17.46
C ASN A 108 0.41 5.23 15.99
N ALA A 109 -0.24 4.20 15.43
CA ALA A 109 -0.48 4.11 14.00
C ALA A 109 -1.24 5.32 13.44
N ASP A 110 -2.37 5.69 14.05
CA ASP A 110 -3.17 6.82 13.58
C ASP A 110 -2.42 8.16 13.68
N LYS A 111 -1.68 8.37 14.77
CA LYS A 111 -0.92 9.59 15.00
C LYS A 111 0.24 9.72 14.01
N LEU A 112 1.07 8.68 13.87
CA LEU A 112 2.20 8.70 12.93
C LEU A 112 1.75 8.87 11.48
N ILE A 113 0.66 8.20 11.08
CA ILE A 113 0.10 8.35 9.73
C ILE A 113 -0.41 9.77 9.51
N SER A 114 -1.05 10.37 10.52
CA SER A 114 -1.55 11.75 10.44
C SER A 114 -0.40 12.77 10.40
N ASP A 115 0.62 12.58 11.24
CA ASP A 115 1.80 13.45 11.31
C ASP A 115 2.64 13.40 10.02
N CYS A 116 2.56 12.30 9.27
CA CYS A 116 3.22 12.14 7.99
C CYS A 116 2.34 12.46 6.79
N ALA A 117 1.09 12.87 7.01
CA ALA A 117 0.18 13.27 5.94
C ALA A 117 0.73 14.50 5.22
N GLY A 118 0.92 14.40 3.89
CA GLY A 118 1.46 15.48 3.06
C GLY A 118 2.98 15.66 3.13
N LYS A 119 3.69 14.89 3.97
CA LYS A 119 5.15 14.97 4.07
C LYS A 119 5.85 14.25 2.94
N LYS A 120 6.97 14.80 2.49
CA LYS A 120 7.87 14.18 1.51
C LYS A 120 8.83 13.23 2.23
N ARG A 121 9.38 12.26 1.49
CA ARG A 121 10.33 11.26 2.03
C ARG A 121 11.41 11.85 2.95
N ARG A 122 12.02 12.98 2.56
CA ARG A 122 13.07 13.68 3.33
C ARG A 122 12.62 14.20 4.69
N GLU A 123 11.33 14.39 4.90
CA GLU A 123 10.73 14.90 6.14
C GLU A 123 10.24 13.75 7.05
N THR A 124 10.41 12.50 6.59
CA THR A 124 10.00 11.27 7.26
C THR A 124 11.17 10.31 7.52
N GLU A 125 12.39 10.69 7.12
CA GLU A 125 13.65 10.05 7.51
C GLU A 125 14.13 10.64 8.85
#